data_AF-A0A2W0BCW8-F1
#
_entry.id   AF-A0A2W0BCW8-F1
#
_cell.length_a   1.000
_cell.length_b   1.000
_cell.length_c   1.000
_cell.angle_alpha   90.00
_cell.angle_beta   90.00
_cell.angle_gamma   90.00
#
_symmetry.space_group_name_H-M   'P 1'
#
loop_
_entity.id
_entity.type
_entity.pdbx_description
1 polymer ?
#
loop_
_entity_poly.entity_id
_entity_poly.type
_entity_poly.pdbx_seq_one_letter_code
_entity_poly.pdbx_strand_id
1 'polypeptide(L)'
;MPSANELLDLISVHHFYVAALETNLGYGISLPQEVIQAQSSSAQTREAMLGVLRWLGVLDLAIAPAMVRDQLYATKDRTSAEALLRYFVKKSSVSDLDRDKADCVLGFLCRDLRQHAAPAVNSYDSYQAIANAACEFKIEINRILAEVQLRELPVEHAQLLREYEFLYQELIDFRTFDQLMDCGILGRIHNLKRSFGTSFYQPEVLAVIGVFNGFFGKRFDDLFLEAARHIKSFAARVQQEGTSIMSRIDGEVRLKHLTELEEEEQILDKEYGRAREDFEKISTFKKAVDKRRAPLRFLIPPSLRGPFRTAQLVPSRTHGITLPLPLCPPRQTWKITSSNRLASRSAHSYELPTQKSALRCRCRSTVSR
;
A
#
# COMPACT_ATOMS: atom_id res chain seq x y z
N MET A 1 -11.71 -29.24 17.29
CA MET A 1 -12.86 -29.07 16.38
C MET A 1 -12.83 -27.63 15.90
N PRO A 2 -12.91 -27.36 14.59
CA PRO A 2 -13.03 -25.97 14.12
C PRO A 2 -14.30 -25.35 14.72
N SER A 3 -14.23 -24.07 15.12
CA SER A 3 -15.34 -23.38 15.78
C SER A 3 -16.49 -23.12 14.79
N ALA A 4 -17.72 -22.93 15.28
CA ALA A 4 -18.87 -22.55 14.44
C ALA A 4 -18.59 -21.28 13.61
N ASN A 5 -17.73 -20.40 14.11
CA ASN A 5 -17.25 -19.19 13.42
C ASN A 5 -16.45 -19.52 12.15
N GLU A 6 -15.76 -20.67 12.11
CA GLU A 6 -14.95 -21.06 10.95
C GLU A 6 -15.80 -21.42 9.73
N LEU A 7 -16.91 -22.14 9.90
CA LEU A 7 -17.81 -22.43 8.78
C LEU A 7 -18.45 -21.14 8.25
N LEU A 8 -18.81 -20.20 9.13
CA LEU A 8 -19.35 -18.91 8.73
C LEU A 8 -18.33 -18.09 7.92
N ASP A 9 -17.06 -18.07 8.36
CA ASP A 9 -15.98 -17.42 7.59
C ASP A 9 -15.83 -18.08 6.20
N LEU A 10 -15.83 -19.42 6.12
CA LEU A 10 -15.72 -20.13 4.84
C LEU A 10 -16.90 -19.86 3.91
N ILE A 11 -18.12 -19.81 4.43
CA ILE A 11 -19.31 -19.45 3.65
C ILE A 11 -19.22 -17.99 3.18
N SER A 12 -18.77 -17.09 4.04
CA SER A 12 -18.57 -15.67 3.71
C SER A 12 -17.56 -15.50 2.57
N VAL A 13 -16.38 -16.13 2.68
CA VAL A 13 -15.35 -16.13 1.62
C VAL A 13 -15.87 -16.75 0.34
N HIS A 14 -16.65 -17.83 0.44
CA HIS A 14 -17.27 -18.47 -0.72
C HIS A 14 -18.21 -17.52 -1.46
N HIS A 15 -19.16 -16.89 -0.75
CA HIS A 15 -20.07 -15.92 -1.37
C HIS A 15 -19.32 -14.74 -1.98
N PHE A 16 -18.30 -14.26 -1.29
CA PHE A 16 -17.46 -13.18 -1.79
C PHE A 16 -16.77 -13.56 -3.11
N TYR A 17 -16.14 -14.73 -3.20
CA TYR A 17 -15.49 -15.18 -4.44
C TYR A 17 -16.47 -15.44 -5.58
N VAL A 18 -17.63 -16.04 -5.30
CA VAL A 18 -18.66 -16.22 -6.32
C VAL A 18 -19.11 -14.87 -6.87
N ALA A 19 -19.44 -13.91 -6.01
CA ALA A 19 -19.86 -12.58 -6.44
C ALA A 19 -18.77 -11.84 -7.25
N ALA A 20 -17.50 -11.94 -6.83
CA ALA A 20 -16.39 -11.35 -7.56
C ALA A 20 -16.20 -11.96 -8.96
N LEU A 21 -16.35 -13.29 -9.08
CA LEU A 21 -16.27 -13.99 -10.37
C LEU A 21 -17.46 -13.70 -11.26
N GLU A 22 -18.69 -13.72 -10.74
CA GLU A 22 -19.91 -13.43 -11.51
C GLU A 22 -19.88 -12.01 -12.07
N THR A 23 -19.41 -11.04 -11.28
CA THR A 23 -19.22 -9.65 -11.73
C THR A 23 -18.22 -9.57 -12.88
N ASN A 24 -17.16 -10.37 -12.84
CA ASN A 24 -16.13 -10.35 -13.88
C ASN A 24 -16.53 -11.12 -15.15
N LEU A 25 -17.25 -12.23 -14.99
CA LEU A 25 -17.71 -13.09 -16.09
C LEU A 25 -18.97 -12.58 -16.77
N GLY A 26 -19.79 -11.78 -16.08
CA GLY A 26 -21.06 -11.27 -16.59
C GLY A 26 -22.20 -12.30 -16.60
N TYR A 27 -22.01 -13.46 -15.95
CA TYR A 27 -23.02 -14.50 -15.81
C TYR A 27 -22.89 -15.24 -14.47
N GLY A 28 -23.98 -15.87 -14.03
CA GLY A 28 -24.05 -16.58 -12.75
C GLY A 28 -23.28 -17.91 -12.75
N ILE A 29 -22.68 -18.25 -11.61
CA ILE A 29 -21.92 -19.49 -11.42
C ILE A 29 -22.81 -20.54 -10.76
N SER A 30 -22.92 -21.71 -11.39
CA SER A 30 -23.62 -22.85 -10.81
C SER A 30 -22.80 -23.47 -9.67
N LEU A 31 -23.43 -23.67 -8.52
CA LEU A 31 -22.79 -24.25 -7.35
C LEU A 31 -22.89 -25.78 -7.35
N PRO A 32 -21.83 -26.50 -6.95
CA PRO A 32 -21.92 -27.93 -6.70
C PRO A 32 -22.96 -28.26 -5.60
N GLN A 33 -23.65 -29.40 -5.73
CA GLN A 33 -24.70 -29.80 -4.79
C GLN A 33 -24.19 -29.90 -3.35
N GLU A 34 -22.94 -30.32 -3.17
CA GLU A 34 -22.29 -30.46 -1.87
C GLU A 34 -22.16 -29.12 -1.14
N VAL A 35 -21.91 -28.03 -1.88
CA VAL A 35 -21.82 -26.67 -1.34
C VAL A 35 -23.21 -26.15 -0.98
N ILE A 36 -24.21 -26.40 -1.83
CA ILE A 36 -25.62 -26.03 -1.59
C ILE A 36 -26.13 -26.72 -0.32
N GLN A 37 -25.84 -28.01 -0.16
CA GLN A 37 -26.23 -28.79 1.02
C GLN A 37 -25.51 -28.32 2.29
N ALA A 38 -24.23 -27.92 2.18
CA ALA A 38 -23.46 -27.38 3.28
C ALA A 38 -24.00 -26.04 3.80
N GLN A 39 -24.55 -25.21 2.92
CA GLN A 39 -25.18 -23.94 3.29
C GLN A 39 -26.59 -24.12 3.88
N SER A 40 -27.29 -25.18 3.47
CA SER A 40 -28.70 -25.43 3.85
C SER A 40 -28.86 -26.25 5.12
N SER A 41 -27.87 -27.06 5.48
CA SER A 41 -27.94 -27.97 6.63
C SER A 41 -27.52 -27.24 7.91
N SER A 42 -28.41 -27.17 8.91
CA SER A 42 -28.07 -26.68 10.26
C SER A 42 -27.05 -27.58 10.98
N ALA A 43 -26.82 -28.79 10.47
CA ALA A 43 -25.80 -29.70 10.94
C ALA A 43 -24.44 -29.38 10.29
N GLN A 44 -23.56 -28.75 11.07
CA GLN A 44 -22.12 -28.58 10.79
C GLN A 44 -21.43 -29.94 10.70
N THR A 45 -21.63 -30.64 9.58
CA THR A 45 -20.94 -31.90 9.31
C THR A 45 -19.55 -31.63 8.74
N ARG A 46 -18.58 -32.43 9.17
CA ARG A 46 -17.19 -32.36 8.69
C ARG A 46 -17.11 -32.49 7.17
N GLU A 47 -17.99 -33.28 6.56
CA GLU A 47 -18.07 -33.47 5.12
C GLU A 47 -18.54 -32.21 4.39
N ALA A 48 -19.56 -31.51 4.89
CA ALA A 48 -20.00 -30.23 4.35
C ALA A 48 -18.87 -29.20 4.36
N MET A 49 -18.12 -29.10 5.47
CA MET A 49 -16.95 -28.22 5.56
C MET A 49 -15.87 -28.58 4.53
N LEU A 50 -15.57 -29.87 4.36
CA LEU A 50 -14.58 -30.32 3.38
C LEU A 50 -15.01 -30.04 1.94
N GLY A 51 -16.31 -30.15 1.64
CA GLY A 51 -16.88 -29.78 0.34
C GLY A 51 -16.65 -28.29 0.04
N VAL A 52 -17.01 -27.42 0.99
CA VAL A 52 -16.79 -25.96 0.86
C VAL A 52 -15.31 -25.63 0.71
N LEU A 53 -14.43 -26.23 1.52
CA LEU A 53 -12.98 -26.00 1.42
C LEU A 53 -12.38 -26.40 0.08
N ARG A 54 -12.79 -27.55 -0.48
CA ARG A 54 -12.32 -28.00 -1.80
C ARG A 54 -12.78 -27.05 -2.89
N TRP A 55 -14.04 -26.62 -2.84
CA TRP A 55 -14.59 -25.68 -3.80
C TRP A 55 -13.94 -24.30 -3.69
N LEU A 56 -13.71 -23.82 -2.48
CA LEU A 56 -12.92 -22.61 -2.22
C LEU A 56 -11.52 -22.71 -2.80
N GLY A 57 -10.87 -23.88 -2.73
CA GLY A 57 -9.57 -24.10 -3.38
C GLY A 57 -9.61 -23.89 -4.90
N VAL A 58 -10.71 -24.30 -5.56
CA VAL A 58 -10.91 -24.07 -7.00
C VAL A 58 -11.19 -22.60 -7.30
N LEU A 59 -12.13 -21.98 -6.56
CA LEU A 59 -12.47 -20.57 -6.72
C LEU A 59 -11.25 -19.68 -6.48
N ASP A 60 -10.45 -19.98 -5.48
CA ASP A 60 -9.26 -19.22 -5.14
C ASP A 60 -8.21 -19.25 -6.26
N LEU A 61 -8.10 -20.34 -7.03
CA LEU A 61 -7.25 -20.36 -8.23
C LEU A 61 -7.78 -19.46 -9.36
N ALA A 62 -9.10 -19.28 -9.44
CA ALA A 62 -9.76 -18.45 -10.46
C ALA A 62 -9.79 -16.95 -10.09
N ILE A 63 -9.69 -16.63 -8.80
CA ILE A 63 -9.74 -15.25 -8.30
C ILE A 63 -8.37 -14.59 -8.43
N ALA A 64 -8.31 -13.46 -9.14
CA ALA A 64 -7.16 -12.57 -9.15
C ALA A 64 -7.22 -11.52 -8.00
N PRO A 65 -6.07 -10.99 -7.53
CA PRO A 65 -6.04 -9.90 -6.54
C PRO A 65 -6.91 -8.70 -6.94
N ALA A 66 -6.92 -8.33 -8.23
CA ALA A 66 -7.80 -7.33 -8.83
C ALA A 66 -9.24 -7.49 -8.40
N MET A 67 -9.76 -8.70 -8.55
CA MET A 67 -11.16 -9.00 -8.34
C MET A 67 -11.52 -8.91 -6.87
N VAL A 68 -10.59 -9.32 -5.97
CA VAL A 68 -10.76 -9.15 -4.52
C VAL A 68 -10.86 -7.68 -4.17
N ARG A 69 -9.93 -6.88 -4.67
CA ARG A 69 -9.89 -5.45 -4.40
C ARG A 69 -11.14 -4.75 -4.93
N ASP A 70 -11.47 -4.94 -6.20
CA ASP A 70 -12.60 -4.27 -6.85
C ASP A 70 -13.93 -4.64 -6.16
N GLN A 71 -14.12 -5.92 -5.81
CA GLN A 71 -15.30 -6.38 -5.08
C GLN A 71 -15.38 -5.80 -3.65
N LEU A 72 -14.26 -5.69 -2.94
CA LEU A 72 -14.22 -5.08 -1.60
C LEU A 72 -14.59 -3.59 -1.66
N TYR A 73 -14.04 -2.85 -2.62
CA TYR A 73 -14.34 -1.41 -2.77
C TYR A 73 -15.76 -1.15 -3.28
N ALA A 74 -16.31 -2.04 -4.10
CA ALA A 74 -17.69 -1.95 -4.59
C ALA A 74 -18.71 -2.22 -3.48
N THR A 75 -18.52 -3.30 -2.69
CA THR A 75 -19.48 -3.71 -1.66
C THR A 75 -19.28 -3.00 -0.32
N LYS A 76 -18.04 -2.57 -0.03
CA LYS A 76 -17.61 -2.06 1.28
C LYS A 76 -17.92 -3.03 2.42
N ASP A 77 -17.94 -4.34 2.14
CA ASP A 77 -18.26 -5.36 3.13
C ASP A 77 -17.05 -5.69 4.02
N ARG A 78 -17.01 -5.04 5.18
CA ARG A 78 -16.00 -5.29 6.22
C ARG A 78 -16.05 -6.73 6.74
N THR A 79 -17.23 -7.34 6.86
CA THR A 79 -17.35 -8.69 7.39
C THR A 79 -16.70 -9.71 6.47
N SER A 80 -16.91 -9.58 5.16
CA SER A 80 -16.19 -10.39 4.15
C SER A 80 -14.68 -10.16 4.19
N ALA A 81 -14.22 -8.91 4.36
CA ALA A 81 -12.80 -8.60 4.47
C ALA A 81 -12.14 -9.27 5.70
N GLU A 82 -12.80 -9.24 6.85
CA GLU A 82 -12.32 -9.90 8.07
C GLU A 82 -12.27 -11.43 7.90
N ALA A 83 -13.29 -12.03 7.28
CA ALA A 83 -13.34 -13.46 6.98
C ALA A 83 -12.24 -13.88 6.01
N LEU A 84 -11.99 -13.09 4.96
CA LEU A 84 -10.88 -13.29 4.02
C LEU A 84 -9.52 -13.25 4.71
N LEU A 85 -9.30 -12.27 5.60
CA LEU A 85 -8.04 -12.19 6.35
C LEU A 85 -7.85 -13.43 7.22
N ARG A 86 -8.86 -13.83 7.99
CA ARG A 86 -8.82 -15.06 8.80
C ARG A 86 -8.58 -16.30 7.92
N TYR A 87 -9.22 -16.38 6.76
CA TYR A 87 -9.02 -17.46 5.79
C TYR A 87 -7.58 -17.53 5.30
N PHE A 88 -6.97 -16.42 4.84
CA PHE A 88 -5.59 -16.43 4.34
C PHE A 88 -4.57 -16.77 5.43
N VAL A 89 -4.75 -16.23 6.64
CA VAL A 89 -3.90 -16.55 7.80
C VAL A 89 -3.98 -18.05 8.14
N LYS A 90 -5.20 -18.62 8.23
CA LYS A 90 -5.41 -20.06 8.52
C LYS A 90 -4.92 -20.97 7.40
N LYS A 91 -5.13 -20.58 6.14
CA LYS A 91 -4.64 -21.30 4.97
C LYS A 91 -3.12 -21.48 5.05
N SER A 92 -2.42 -20.51 5.66
CA SER A 92 -0.95 -20.50 5.83
C SER A 92 -0.22 -20.78 4.51
N SER A 93 -0.89 -20.54 3.39
CA SER A 93 -0.37 -20.81 2.05
C SER A 93 0.60 -19.71 1.69
N VAL A 94 1.76 -20.15 1.23
CA VAL A 94 2.98 -19.36 1.05
C VAL A 94 3.07 -18.80 -0.36
N SER A 95 1.99 -18.92 -1.16
CA SER A 95 1.98 -18.48 -2.55
C SER A 95 2.01 -16.95 -2.63
N ASP A 96 2.72 -16.42 -3.62
CA ASP A 96 2.76 -14.99 -3.85
C ASP A 96 1.37 -14.43 -4.17
N LEU A 97 0.55 -15.20 -4.90
CA LEU A 97 -0.83 -14.83 -5.22
C LEU A 97 -1.71 -14.66 -3.98
N ASP A 98 -1.57 -15.53 -2.98
CA ASP A 98 -2.30 -15.41 -1.71
C ASP A 98 -1.86 -14.15 -0.95
N ARG A 99 -0.56 -13.84 -0.95
CA ARG A 99 -0.05 -12.61 -0.35
C ARG A 99 -0.62 -11.38 -1.04
N ASP A 100 -0.66 -11.36 -2.36
CA ASP A 100 -1.19 -10.23 -3.13
C ASP A 100 -2.68 -10.00 -2.85
N LYS A 101 -3.48 -11.07 -2.70
CA LYS A 101 -4.88 -10.97 -2.28
C LYS A 101 -5.01 -10.47 -0.85
N ALA A 102 -4.21 -11.01 0.07
CA ALA A 102 -4.19 -10.54 1.46
C ALA A 102 -3.77 -9.07 1.54
N ASP A 103 -2.82 -8.62 0.71
CA ASP A 103 -2.39 -7.23 0.60
C ASP A 103 -3.55 -6.29 0.20
N CYS A 104 -4.41 -6.73 -0.72
CA CYS A 104 -5.65 -6.02 -1.08
C CYS A 104 -6.62 -5.91 0.11
N VAL A 105 -6.80 -7.01 0.85
CA VAL A 105 -7.64 -7.04 2.07
C VAL A 105 -7.10 -6.09 3.14
N LEU A 106 -5.77 -6.06 3.35
CA LEU A 106 -5.13 -5.16 4.31
C LEU A 106 -5.31 -3.69 3.93
N GLY A 107 -5.14 -3.36 2.65
CA GLY A 107 -5.37 -2.01 2.15
C GLY A 107 -6.80 -1.54 2.38
N PHE A 108 -7.78 -2.42 2.14
CA PHE A 108 -9.19 -2.14 2.41
C PHE A 108 -9.45 -1.92 3.92
N LEU A 109 -9.05 -2.87 4.77
CA LEU A 109 -9.29 -2.80 6.22
C LEU A 109 -8.60 -1.60 6.88
N CYS A 110 -7.38 -1.27 6.46
CA CYS A 110 -6.66 -0.11 6.97
C CYS A 110 -7.36 1.19 6.58
N ARG A 111 -7.82 1.31 5.32
CA ARG A 111 -8.54 2.48 4.84
C ARG A 111 -9.90 2.63 5.55
N ASP A 112 -10.63 1.54 5.73
CA ASP A 112 -11.92 1.52 6.42
C ASP A 112 -11.77 1.97 7.89
N LEU A 113 -10.77 1.45 8.62
CA LEU A 113 -10.46 1.88 9.99
C LEU A 113 -10.22 3.40 10.07
N ARG A 114 -9.45 3.95 9.12
CA ARG A 114 -9.13 5.39 9.08
C ARG A 114 -10.33 6.26 8.74
N GLN A 115 -11.22 5.80 7.86
CA GLN A 115 -12.45 6.53 7.55
C GLN A 115 -13.34 6.72 8.78
N HIS A 116 -13.26 5.82 9.75
CA HIS A 116 -13.95 5.91 11.02
C HIS A 116 -13.13 6.56 12.15
N ALA A 117 -11.87 6.92 11.90
CA ALA A 117 -11.01 7.63 12.84
C ALA A 117 -11.25 9.15 12.80
N ALA A 118 -10.92 9.84 13.90
CA ALA A 118 -11.04 11.30 13.98
C ALA A 118 -10.12 11.99 12.92
N PRO A 119 -10.53 13.14 12.35
CA PRO A 119 -9.79 13.79 11.25
C PRO A 119 -8.32 14.08 11.55
N ALA A 120 -7.97 14.39 12.80
CA ALA A 120 -6.60 14.67 13.22
C ALA A 120 -5.68 13.42 13.20
N VAL A 121 -6.24 12.21 13.21
CA VAL A 121 -5.51 10.93 13.17
C VAL A 121 -5.25 10.48 11.71
N ASN A 122 -5.94 11.11 10.75
CA ASN A 122 -5.90 10.73 9.34
C ASN A 122 -4.77 11.38 8.53
N SER A 123 -3.92 12.18 9.14
CA SER A 123 -2.76 12.77 8.47
C SER A 123 -1.52 11.85 8.57
N TYR A 124 -0.69 11.88 7.53
CA TYR A 124 0.58 11.14 7.48
C TYR A 124 1.74 12.14 7.52
N ASP A 125 1.62 13.14 8.39
CA ASP A 125 2.48 14.33 8.35
C ASP A 125 3.85 14.08 8.97
N SER A 126 4.03 12.96 9.66
CA SER A 126 5.30 12.56 10.25
C SER A 126 5.44 11.04 10.35
N TYR A 127 6.69 10.58 10.46
CA TYR A 127 6.99 9.17 10.74
C TYR A 127 6.33 8.68 12.04
N GLN A 128 6.25 9.53 13.07
CA GLN A 128 5.57 9.18 14.32
C GLN A 128 4.07 8.91 14.12
N ALA A 129 3.41 9.70 13.26
CA ALA A 129 1.99 9.47 12.93
C ALA A 129 1.79 8.13 12.20
N ILE A 130 2.70 7.77 11.30
CA ILE A 130 2.70 6.47 10.62
C ILE A 130 2.88 5.32 11.62
N ALA A 131 3.84 5.44 12.55
CA ALA A 131 4.07 4.43 13.58
C ALA A 131 2.86 4.26 14.51
N ASN A 132 2.22 5.35 14.91
CA ASN A 132 0.99 5.32 15.72
C ASN A 132 -0.16 4.63 14.95
N ALA A 133 -0.35 4.96 13.67
CA ALA A 133 -1.34 4.32 12.83
C ALA A 133 -1.08 2.80 12.69
N ALA A 134 0.18 2.38 12.59
CA ALA A 134 0.54 0.96 12.56
C ALA A 134 0.21 0.27 13.89
N CYS A 135 0.44 0.92 15.03
CA CYS A 135 0.04 0.41 16.34
C CYS A 135 -1.48 0.25 16.47
N GLU A 136 -2.24 1.25 16.07
CA GLU A 136 -3.72 1.20 16.10
C GLU A 136 -4.26 0.11 15.18
N PHE A 137 -3.74 0.03 13.95
CA PHE A 137 -4.15 -1.00 13.01
C PHE A 137 -3.75 -2.40 13.50
N LYS A 138 -2.62 -2.55 14.20
CA LYS A 138 -2.24 -3.82 14.84
C LYS A 138 -3.25 -4.27 15.90
N ILE A 139 -3.81 -3.34 16.69
CA ILE A 139 -4.87 -3.68 17.66
C ILE A 139 -6.08 -4.24 16.91
N GLU A 140 -6.44 -3.62 15.80
CA GLU A 140 -7.55 -4.07 14.97
C GLU A 140 -7.29 -5.44 14.33
N ILE A 141 -6.09 -5.69 13.80
CA ILE A 141 -5.70 -7.01 13.27
C ILE A 141 -5.76 -8.07 14.38
N ASN A 142 -5.28 -7.77 15.59
CA ASN A 142 -5.39 -8.69 16.73
C ASN A 142 -6.84 -8.97 17.12
N ARG A 143 -7.74 -7.97 17.02
CA ARG A 143 -9.18 -8.18 17.23
C ARG A 143 -9.76 -9.13 16.19
N ILE A 144 -9.43 -8.94 14.92
CA ILE A 144 -9.90 -9.78 13.80
C ILE A 144 -9.38 -11.21 13.94
N LEU A 145 -8.14 -11.39 14.42
CA LEU A 145 -7.45 -12.66 14.55
C LEU A 145 -7.49 -13.25 15.97
N ALA A 146 -8.38 -12.77 16.85
CA ALA A 146 -8.38 -13.15 18.28
C ALA A 146 -8.48 -14.67 18.54
N GLU A 147 -9.12 -15.42 17.63
CA GLU A 147 -9.26 -16.88 17.72
C GLU A 147 -8.13 -17.67 17.05
N VAL A 148 -7.17 -17.00 16.41
CA VAL A 148 -6.10 -17.63 15.63
C VAL A 148 -4.82 -17.71 16.46
N GLN A 149 -4.28 -18.90 16.61
CA GLN A 149 -3.01 -19.13 17.29
C GLN A 149 -1.86 -18.84 16.31
N LEU A 150 -1.15 -17.74 16.55
CA LEU A 150 0.00 -17.31 15.73
C LEU A 150 1.30 -17.59 16.48
N ARG A 151 2.34 -17.94 15.72
CA ARG A 151 3.70 -18.06 16.25
C ARG A 151 4.26 -16.67 16.55
N GLU A 152 5.26 -16.57 17.41
CA GLU A 152 5.97 -15.32 17.61
C GLU A 152 6.72 -14.90 16.33
N LEU A 153 6.82 -13.59 16.10
CA LEU A 153 7.58 -13.04 14.99
C LEU A 153 9.09 -13.25 15.25
N PRO A 154 9.83 -13.89 14.33
CA PRO A 154 11.28 -14.02 14.45
C PRO A 154 11.96 -12.66 14.55
N VAL A 155 13.05 -12.58 15.33
CA VAL A 155 13.79 -11.32 15.57
C VAL A 155 14.32 -10.74 14.26
N GLU A 156 14.73 -11.59 13.32
CA GLU A 156 15.21 -11.20 12.00
C GLU A 156 14.13 -10.47 11.20
N HIS A 157 12.89 -10.97 11.25
CA HIS A 157 11.74 -10.34 10.60
C HIS A 157 11.29 -9.07 11.33
N ALA A 158 11.42 -9.02 12.65
CA ALA A 158 11.20 -7.78 13.42
C ALA A 158 12.21 -6.67 13.05
N GLN A 159 13.47 -7.05 12.77
CA GLN A 159 14.48 -6.10 12.27
C GLN A 159 14.18 -5.68 10.83
N LEU A 160 13.77 -6.62 9.98
CA LEU A 160 13.39 -6.37 8.60
C LEU A 160 12.24 -5.35 8.47
N LEU A 161 11.32 -5.29 9.44
CA LEU A 161 10.26 -4.27 9.47
C LEU A 161 10.81 -2.84 9.50
N ARG A 162 12.04 -2.63 10.00
CA ARG A 162 12.67 -1.29 10.00
C ARG A 162 12.99 -0.80 8.59
N GLU A 163 13.07 -1.68 7.60
CA GLU A 163 13.26 -1.27 6.21
C GLU A 163 12.10 -0.42 5.68
N TYR A 164 10.89 -0.61 6.22
CA TYR A 164 9.76 0.26 5.89
C TYR A 164 9.98 1.70 6.33
N GLU A 165 10.72 1.96 7.42
CA GLU A 165 11.03 3.32 7.87
C GLU A 165 11.79 4.10 6.80
N PHE A 166 12.78 3.46 6.18
CA PHE A 166 13.56 4.06 5.10
C PHE A 166 12.71 4.26 3.84
N LEU A 167 11.84 3.30 3.51
CA LEU A 167 10.92 3.44 2.38
C LEU A 167 9.93 4.61 2.58
N TYR A 168 9.43 4.83 3.81
CA TYR A 168 8.58 5.97 4.12
C TYR A 168 9.30 7.30 3.90
N GLN A 169 10.53 7.43 4.38
CA GLN A 169 11.34 8.64 4.20
C GLN A 169 11.59 8.93 2.72
N GLU A 170 11.97 7.90 1.96
CA GLU A 170 12.20 8.02 0.53
C GLU A 170 10.94 8.46 -0.24
N LEU A 171 9.77 7.91 0.11
CA LEU A 171 8.48 8.30 -0.47
C LEU A 171 8.08 9.75 -0.18
N ILE A 172 8.37 10.22 1.04
CA ILE A 172 8.13 11.62 1.42
C ILE A 172 9.01 12.55 0.58
N ASP A 173 10.23 12.12 0.23
CA ASP A 173 11.20 12.95 -0.48
C ASP A 173 10.95 13.05 -1.99
N PHE A 174 10.19 12.13 -2.59
CA PHE A 174 9.79 12.28 -3.99
C PHE A 174 8.96 13.55 -4.17
N ARG A 175 9.34 14.38 -5.14
CA ARG A 175 8.65 15.64 -5.49
C ARG A 175 7.89 15.52 -6.80
N THR A 176 8.21 14.52 -7.62
CA THR A 176 7.60 14.34 -8.93
C THR A 176 7.24 12.89 -9.15
N PHE A 177 6.20 12.66 -9.95
CA PHE A 177 5.80 11.32 -10.37
C PHE A 177 6.94 10.53 -11.04
N ASP A 178 7.76 11.18 -11.86
CA ASP A 178 8.87 10.52 -12.56
C ASP A 178 9.93 9.98 -11.60
N GLN A 179 10.25 10.72 -10.54
CA GLN A 179 11.16 10.25 -9.49
C GLN A 179 10.63 9.00 -8.79
N LEU A 180 9.31 8.94 -8.55
CA LEU A 180 8.67 7.77 -7.93
C LEU A 180 8.70 6.56 -8.87
N MET A 181 8.52 6.75 -10.18
CA MET A 181 8.52 5.66 -11.15
C MET A 181 9.94 5.14 -11.46
N ASP A 182 10.93 6.03 -11.55
CA ASP A 182 12.29 5.69 -12.00
C ASP A 182 13.18 5.12 -10.88
N CYS A 183 12.84 5.35 -9.60
CA CYS A 183 13.67 4.94 -8.45
C CYS A 183 13.63 3.42 -8.15
N GLY A 184 12.71 2.67 -8.77
CA GLY A 184 12.54 1.24 -8.55
C GLY A 184 11.97 0.88 -7.18
N ILE A 185 11.36 1.83 -6.45
CA ILE A 185 10.81 1.60 -5.11
C ILE A 185 9.74 0.50 -5.08
N LEU A 186 8.92 0.39 -6.14
CA LEU A 186 7.92 -0.67 -6.29
C LEU A 186 8.54 -2.07 -6.21
N GLY A 187 9.65 -2.29 -6.92
CA GLY A 187 10.36 -3.57 -6.90
C GLY A 187 10.95 -3.87 -5.52
N ARG A 188 11.45 -2.85 -4.82
CA ARG A 188 11.97 -2.99 -3.45
C ARG A 188 10.86 -3.34 -2.46
N ILE A 189 9.70 -2.69 -2.55
CA ILE A 189 8.52 -2.99 -1.72
C ILE A 189 8.09 -4.44 -1.93
N HIS A 190 7.99 -4.88 -3.19
CA HIS A 190 7.60 -6.25 -3.53
C HIS A 190 8.57 -7.29 -2.96
N ASN A 191 9.87 -7.06 -3.14
CA ASN A 191 10.91 -7.94 -2.62
C ASN A 191 10.90 -8.00 -1.08
N LEU A 192 10.68 -6.85 -0.43
CA LEU A 192 10.57 -6.77 1.02
C LEU A 192 9.36 -7.57 1.53
N LYS A 193 8.17 -7.39 0.93
CA LYS A 193 6.97 -8.18 1.27
C LYS A 193 7.23 -9.69 1.15
N ARG A 194 7.88 -10.12 0.05
CA ARG A 194 8.22 -11.54 -0.17
C ARG A 194 9.21 -12.07 0.86
N SER A 195 10.16 -11.26 1.31
CA SER A 195 11.21 -11.68 2.24
C SER A 195 10.72 -12.09 3.63
N PHE A 196 9.50 -11.68 4.04
CA PHE A 196 8.86 -12.17 5.27
C PHE A 196 8.41 -13.64 5.20
N GLY A 197 8.31 -14.23 3.99
CA GLY A 197 7.94 -15.63 3.82
C GLY A 197 6.60 -15.97 4.50
N THR A 198 6.63 -16.87 5.48
CA THR A 198 5.46 -17.27 6.28
C THR A 198 5.09 -16.26 7.37
N SER A 199 6.04 -15.41 7.79
CA SER A 199 5.78 -14.36 8.79
C SER A 199 5.01 -13.17 8.23
N PHE A 200 4.74 -13.14 6.93
CA PHE A 200 3.87 -12.13 6.32
C PHE A 200 2.53 -12.00 7.06
N TYR A 201 1.97 -13.11 7.52
CA TYR A 201 0.68 -13.17 8.21
C TYR A 201 0.72 -12.84 9.70
N GLN A 202 1.85 -12.33 10.21
CA GLN A 202 1.98 -11.89 11.59
C GLN A 202 1.33 -10.52 11.80
N PRO A 203 0.65 -10.25 12.93
CA PRO A 203 -0.07 -8.99 13.14
C PRO A 203 0.83 -7.76 13.01
N GLU A 204 2.07 -7.83 13.49
CA GLU A 204 3.07 -6.78 13.35
C GLU A 204 3.38 -6.46 11.88
N VAL A 205 3.50 -7.50 11.04
CA VAL A 205 3.85 -7.35 9.62
C VAL A 205 2.65 -6.85 8.84
N LEU A 206 1.48 -7.46 9.04
CA LEU A 206 0.22 -7.07 8.41
C LEU A 206 -0.13 -5.60 8.71
N ALA A 207 0.10 -5.15 9.94
CA ALA A 207 -0.19 -3.78 10.34
C ALA A 207 0.71 -2.76 9.63
N VAL A 208 2.02 -3.02 9.61
CA VAL A 208 2.99 -2.14 8.93
C VAL A 208 2.71 -2.09 7.43
N ILE A 209 2.44 -3.24 6.80
CA ILE A 209 2.14 -3.33 5.37
C ILE A 209 0.83 -2.61 5.03
N GLY A 210 -0.25 -2.83 5.78
CA GLY A 210 -1.53 -2.18 5.51
C GLY A 210 -1.45 -0.66 5.60
N VAL A 211 -0.77 -0.14 6.64
CA VAL A 211 -0.54 1.31 6.78
C VAL A 211 0.36 1.84 5.67
N PHE A 212 1.38 1.08 5.27
CA PHE A 212 2.25 1.45 4.16
C PHE A 212 1.47 1.53 2.86
N ASN A 213 0.60 0.57 2.57
CA ASN A 213 -0.22 0.56 1.36
C ASN A 213 -1.13 1.80 1.30
N GLY A 214 -1.74 2.18 2.41
CA GLY A 214 -2.57 3.38 2.50
C GLY A 214 -1.77 4.67 2.27
N PHE A 215 -0.58 4.77 2.88
CA PHE A 215 0.32 5.92 2.70
C PHE A 215 0.87 6.00 1.28
N PHE A 216 1.39 4.89 0.75
CA PHE A 216 1.92 4.79 -0.60
C PHE A 216 0.85 5.15 -1.61
N GLY A 217 -0.35 4.61 -1.47
CA GLY A 217 -1.48 4.89 -2.34
C GLY A 217 -1.78 6.39 -2.41
N LYS A 218 -1.97 7.03 -1.25
CA LYS A 218 -2.19 8.48 -1.18
C LYS A 218 -1.05 9.27 -1.84
N ARG A 219 0.20 8.94 -1.54
CA ARG A 219 1.37 9.66 -2.08
C ARG A 219 1.47 9.51 -3.59
N PHE A 220 1.19 8.32 -4.09
CA PHE A 220 1.14 8.01 -5.50
C PHE A 220 0.05 8.84 -6.18
N ASP A 221 -1.18 8.82 -5.65
CA ASP A 221 -2.32 9.58 -6.19
C ASP A 221 -2.01 11.08 -6.24
N ASP A 222 -1.43 11.64 -5.17
CA ASP A 222 -1.06 13.07 -5.09
C ASP A 222 -0.08 13.45 -6.22
N LEU A 223 1.00 12.66 -6.39
CA LEU A 223 2.03 12.91 -7.41
C LEU A 223 1.50 12.67 -8.83
N PHE A 224 0.65 11.66 -8.99
CA PHE A 224 0.01 11.33 -10.26
C PHE A 224 -0.91 12.46 -10.71
N LEU A 225 -1.83 12.91 -9.85
CA LEU A 225 -2.75 14.00 -10.14
C LEU A 225 -2.03 15.31 -10.44
N GLU A 226 -0.91 15.59 -9.76
CA GLU A 226 -0.07 16.74 -10.08
C GLU A 226 0.55 16.63 -11.48
N ALA A 227 1.09 15.45 -11.83
CA ALA A 227 1.65 15.20 -13.15
C ALA A 227 0.59 15.31 -14.27
N ALA A 228 -0.60 14.73 -14.06
CA ALA A 228 -1.72 14.80 -14.99
C ALA A 228 -2.17 16.26 -15.21
N ARG A 229 -2.33 17.04 -14.13
CA ARG A 229 -2.63 18.49 -14.21
C ARG A 229 -1.58 19.26 -15.02
N HIS A 230 -0.30 18.95 -14.83
CA HIS A 230 0.77 19.59 -15.61
C HIS A 230 0.67 19.28 -17.11
N ILE A 231 0.41 18.03 -17.46
CA ILE A 231 0.21 17.58 -18.85
C ILE A 231 -0.97 18.31 -19.48
N LYS A 232 -2.11 18.36 -18.79
CA LYS A 232 -3.32 19.06 -19.26
C LYS A 232 -3.09 20.55 -19.47
N SER A 233 -2.42 21.21 -18.52
CA SER A 233 -2.06 22.63 -18.63
C SER A 233 -1.11 22.93 -19.79
N PHE A 234 -0.23 21.98 -20.13
CA PHE A 234 0.67 22.12 -21.26
C PHE A 234 -0.07 21.91 -22.59
N ALA A 235 -0.91 20.88 -22.68
CA ALA A 235 -1.77 20.65 -23.83
C ALA A 235 -2.63 21.88 -24.16
N ALA A 236 -3.28 22.47 -23.15
CA ALA A 236 -4.08 23.67 -23.33
C ALA A 236 -3.26 24.86 -23.84
N ARG A 237 -2.05 25.08 -23.32
CA ARG A 237 -1.14 26.14 -23.80
C ARG A 237 -0.68 25.90 -25.23
N VAL A 238 -0.29 24.67 -25.57
CA VAL A 238 0.10 24.30 -26.94
C VAL A 238 -1.07 24.49 -27.91
N GLN A 239 -2.31 24.24 -27.49
CA GLN A 239 -3.49 24.49 -28.32
C GLN A 239 -3.74 26.00 -28.53
N GLN A 240 -3.55 26.82 -27.49
CA GLN A 240 -3.69 28.28 -27.56
C GLN A 240 -2.57 28.95 -28.38
N GLU A 241 -1.32 28.49 -28.23
CA GLU A 241 -0.17 28.98 -29.01
C GLU A 241 -0.16 28.38 -30.43
N GLY A 242 -0.73 27.19 -30.59
CA GLY A 242 -0.81 26.40 -31.82
C GLY A 242 -1.75 26.94 -32.88
N THR A 243 -2.65 27.89 -32.58
CA THR A 243 -3.35 28.64 -33.65
C THR A 243 -2.41 29.51 -34.49
N SER A 244 -1.17 29.75 -34.06
CA SER A 244 -0.17 30.52 -34.83
C SER A 244 0.95 29.64 -35.43
N ILE A 245 1.09 28.38 -35.00
CA ILE A 245 2.21 27.48 -35.40
C ILE A 245 1.67 26.12 -35.93
N MET A 246 0.54 26.14 -36.64
CA MET A 246 -0.04 24.94 -37.28
C MET A 246 0.58 24.62 -38.66
N SER A 247 1.51 25.43 -39.18
CA SER A 247 1.99 25.28 -40.56
C SER A 247 3.22 24.39 -40.78
N ARG A 248 3.86 23.82 -39.76
CA ARG A 248 5.02 22.93 -39.97
C ARG A 248 4.96 21.69 -39.09
N ILE A 249 4.02 20.82 -39.47
CA ILE A 249 4.24 19.40 -39.78
C ILE A 249 5.50 18.82 -39.11
N ASP A 250 5.32 18.13 -37.98
CA ASP A 250 5.34 16.66 -38.00
C ASP A 250 4.72 16.08 -36.71
N GLY A 251 3.80 15.12 -36.85
CA GLY A 251 3.27 14.32 -35.74
C GLY A 251 1.80 14.56 -35.38
N GLU A 252 0.91 14.15 -36.28
CA GLU A 252 -0.55 14.02 -36.14
C GLU A 252 -1.03 13.07 -34.99
N VAL A 253 -0.15 12.68 -34.07
CA VAL A 253 -0.37 11.61 -33.07
C VAL A 253 -0.56 12.13 -31.64
N ARG A 254 -0.39 13.42 -31.36
CA ARG A 254 -0.31 13.92 -29.97
C ARG A 254 -1.56 14.58 -29.37
N LEU A 255 -2.63 14.78 -30.14
CA LEU A 255 -3.88 15.39 -29.66
C LEU A 255 -5.00 14.39 -29.35
N LYS A 256 -5.05 13.23 -30.02
CA LYS A 256 -6.05 12.18 -29.72
C LYS A 256 -5.82 11.51 -28.36
N HIS A 257 -4.56 11.31 -27.96
CA HIS A 257 -4.20 10.72 -26.67
C HIS A 257 -4.36 11.67 -25.46
N LEU A 258 -4.65 12.96 -25.68
CA LEU A 258 -4.92 13.91 -24.60
C LEU A 258 -6.38 13.87 -24.16
N THR A 259 -7.28 13.42 -25.03
CA THR A 259 -8.70 13.23 -24.71
C THR A 259 -8.93 11.96 -23.89
N GLU A 260 -8.09 10.93 -24.06
CA GLU A 260 -8.09 9.72 -23.22
C GLU A 260 -7.65 9.99 -21.76
N LEU A 261 -7.02 11.14 -21.48
CA LEU A 261 -6.71 11.58 -20.11
C LEU A 261 -7.93 12.17 -19.38
N GLU A 262 -9.08 12.38 -20.03
CA GLU A 262 -10.31 12.76 -19.32
C GLU A 262 -10.84 11.62 -18.41
N GLU A 263 -10.30 10.41 -18.54
CA GLU A 263 -10.52 9.27 -17.61
C GLU A 263 -9.59 9.30 -16.37
N GLU A 264 -9.02 10.45 -16.01
CA GLU A 264 -8.07 10.63 -14.87
C GLU A 264 -8.58 10.06 -13.53
N GLU A 265 -9.88 10.20 -13.22
CA GLU A 265 -10.49 9.59 -12.02
C GLU A 265 -10.62 8.07 -12.15
N GLN A 266 -10.85 7.54 -13.36
CA GLN A 266 -11.01 6.09 -13.57
C GLN A 266 -9.66 5.34 -13.54
N ILE A 267 -8.54 6.01 -13.84
CA ILE A 267 -7.20 5.41 -13.76
C ILE A 267 -6.80 5.13 -12.30
N LEU A 268 -7.23 6.00 -11.37
CA LEU A 268 -7.00 5.83 -9.93
C LEU A 268 -7.82 4.67 -9.33
N ASP A 269 -8.95 4.34 -9.94
CA ASP A 269 -9.78 3.18 -9.56
C ASP A 269 -9.25 1.86 -10.18
N LYS A 270 -8.44 1.93 -11.23
CA LYS A 270 -7.83 0.76 -11.88
C LYS A 270 -6.67 0.18 -11.05
N GLU A 271 -6.31 -1.05 -11.36
CA GLU A 271 -5.24 -1.79 -10.69
C GLU A 271 -3.89 -1.11 -10.93
N TYR A 272 -3.06 -0.93 -9.90
CA TYR A 272 -1.70 -0.37 -10.05
C TYR A 272 -0.90 -1.07 -11.17
N GLY A 273 -1.09 -2.38 -11.35
CA GLY A 273 -0.49 -3.15 -12.44
C GLY A 273 -1.08 -2.87 -13.82
N ARG A 274 -2.40 -2.66 -13.93
CA ARG A 274 -3.08 -2.35 -15.21
C ARG A 274 -2.90 -0.90 -15.61
N ALA A 275 -2.93 0.01 -14.63
CA ALA A 275 -2.70 1.42 -14.81
C ALA A 275 -1.20 1.74 -14.99
N ARG A 276 -0.27 0.81 -14.69
CA ARG A 276 1.17 0.99 -14.89
C ARG A 276 1.53 1.40 -16.30
N GLU A 277 0.96 0.76 -17.32
CA GLU A 277 1.24 1.12 -18.71
C GLU A 277 0.77 2.54 -19.01
N ASP A 278 -0.40 2.92 -18.50
CA ASP A 278 -0.93 4.28 -18.64
C ASP A 278 -0.08 5.30 -17.85
N PHE A 279 0.46 4.90 -16.70
CA PHE A 279 1.39 5.69 -15.90
C PHE A 279 2.75 5.86 -16.58
N GLU A 280 3.29 4.81 -17.21
CA GLU A 280 4.52 4.89 -18.00
C GLU A 280 4.34 5.77 -19.24
N LYS A 281 3.16 5.71 -19.89
CA LYS A 281 2.78 6.64 -20.97
C LYS A 281 2.74 8.09 -20.47
N ILE A 282 2.09 8.33 -19.32
CA ILE A 282 1.97 9.65 -18.69
C ILE A 282 3.35 10.20 -18.28
N SER A 283 4.22 9.38 -17.66
CA SER A 283 5.60 9.76 -17.32
C SER A 283 6.40 10.09 -18.58
N THR A 284 6.32 9.25 -19.63
CA THR A 284 7.00 9.50 -20.90
C THR A 284 6.54 10.80 -21.54
N PHE A 285 5.24 11.06 -21.49
CA PHE A 285 4.65 12.29 -22.01
C PHE A 285 5.12 13.50 -21.21
N LYS A 286 5.06 13.45 -19.87
CA LYS A 286 5.57 14.51 -19.00
C LYS A 286 7.04 14.81 -19.25
N LYS A 287 7.90 13.78 -19.35
CA LYS A 287 9.31 13.94 -19.70
C LYS A 287 9.48 14.64 -21.07
N ALA A 288 8.63 14.33 -22.04
CA ALA A 288 8.66 15.01 -23.35
C ALA A 288 8.19 16.47 -23.26
N VAL A 289 7.19 16.76 -22.42
CA VAL A 289 6.72 18.12 -22.12
C VAL A 289 7.81 18.95 -21.44
N ASP A 290 8.43 18.41 -20.39
CA ASP A 290 9.46 19.10 -19.62
C ASP A 290 10.70 19.39 -20.49
N LYS A 291 11.09 18.47 -21.37
CA LYS A 291 12.14 18.69 -22.38
C LYS A 291 11.82 19.85 -23.34
N ARG A 292 10.54 20.06 -23.70
CA ARG A 292 10.10 21.17 -24.56
C ARG A 292 9.98 22.49 -23.80
N ARG A 293 9.69 22.42 -22.49
CA ARG A 293 9.53 23.60 -21.61
C ARG A 293 10.87 24.20 -21.18
N ALA A 294 11.97 23.44 -21.22
CA ALA A 294 13.31 23.98 -21.03
C ALA A 294 13.62 25.01 -22.14
N PRO A 295 13.70 26.32 -21.85
CA PRO A 295 14.07 27.31 -22.86
C PRO A 295 15.58 27.17 -23.12
N LEU A 296 16.07 27.21 -24.35
CA LEU A 296 16.41 28.48 -25.04
C LEU A 296 17.06 29.54 -24.12
N ARG A 297 17.88 29.13 -23.14
CA ARG A 297 18.68 30.01 -22.26
C ARG A 297 20.18 30.04 -22.59
N PHE A 298 20.60 29.52 -23.73
CA PHE A 298 21.98 29.65 -24.20
C PHE A 298 22.04 29.93 -25.71
N LEU A 299 21.53 31.10 -26.12
CA LEU A 299 22.04 31.78 -27.31
C LEU A 299 21.98 33.29 -27.05
N ILE A 300 22.89 33.78 -26.20
CA ILE A 300 23.33 35.17 -26.32
C ILE A 300 24.35 35.15 -27.48
N PRO A 301 24.07 35.81 -28.63
CA PRO A 301 25.06 35.92 -29.68
C PRO A 301 26.23 36.81 -29.19
N PRO A 302 27.49 36.44 -29.42
CA PRO A 302 28.64 37.26 -29.07
C PRO A 302 28.80 38.34 -30.14
N SER A 303 27.93 39.34 -30.12
CA SER A 303 28.08 40.52 -30.95
C SER A 303 27.57 41.71 -30.17
N LEU A 304 28.45 42.29 -29.34
CA LEU A 304 28.52 43.70 -28.95
C LEU A 304 29.65 43.87 -27.90
N ARG A 305 30.90 43.75 -28.35
CA ARG A 305 32.04 44.46 -27.72
C ARG A 305 32.95 44.98 -28.81
N GLY A 306 32.68 46.22 -29.22
CA GLY A 306 33.65 47.06 -29.92
C GLY A 306 34.74 47.55 -28.96
N PRO A 307 35.82 48.11 -29.51
CA PRO A 307 37.19 47.89 -29.05
C PRO A 307 37.72 49.04 -28.18
N PHE A 308 38.70 48.79 -27.31
CA PHE A 308 39.83 49.71 -27.08
C PHE A 308 41.00 49.04 -26.31
N ARG A 309 42.12 48.94 -27.04
CA ARG A 309 43.55 49.06 -26.69
C ARG A 309 44.11 48.57 -25.33
N THR A 310 44.95 47.52 -25.46
CA THR A 310 46.37 47.39 -25.05
C THR A 310 46.96 48.23 -23.91
N ALA A 311 47.50 47.53 -22.90
CA ALA A 311 48.84 47.75 -22.37
C ALA A 311 49.45 46.42 -21.84
N GLN A 312 50.69 46.15 -22.24
CA GLN A 312 51.58 45.02 -21.84
C GLN A 312 52.03 45.20 -20.36
N LEU A 313 52.48 44.21 -19.57
CA LEU A 313 53.71 43.37 -19.60
C LEU A 313 53.58 42.31 -18.44
N VAL A 314 53.72 40.98 -18.59
CA VAL A 314 54.96 40.12 -18.60
C VAL A 314 55.48 39.76 -17.16
N PRO A 315 56.03 38.55 -16.84
CA PRO A 315 55.28 37.42 -16.26
C PRO A 315 56.00 36.76 -15.04
N SER A 316 55.49 35.65 -14.49
CA SER A 316 56.27 34.51 -13.90
C SER A 316 55.31 33.40 -13.45
N ARG A 317 55.40 32.18 -14.03
CA ARG A 317 55.97 30.93 -13.46
C ARG A 317 55.34 30.50 -12.12
N THR A 318 54.93 29.26 -11.84
CA THR A 318 54.88 27.94 -12.49
C THR A 318 54.20 27.00 -11.49
N HIS A 319 53.41 26.01 -11.95
CA HIS A 319 53.40 24.59 -11.51
C HIS A 319 52.03 23.93 -11.75
N GLY A 320 52.09 22.73 -12.36
CA GLY A 320 50.96 21.79 -12.43
C GLY A 320 50.51 21.37 -11.04
N ILE A 321 49.33 20.77 -10.89
CA ILE A 321 49.16 19.31 -10.95
C ILE A 321 47.64 19.02 -10.81
N THR A 322 47.16 18.14 -11.67
CA THR A 322 46.22 17.02 -11.47
C THR A 322 45.03 17.15 -10.47
N LEU A 323 43.82 17.00 -11.01
CA LEU A 323 42.56 16.69 -10.30
C LEU A 323 42.57 15.28 -9.67
N PRO A 324 41.87 15.09 -8.53
CA PRO A 324 40.88 14.01 -8.49
C PRO A 324 39.55 14.39 -7.80
N LEU A 325 38.53 13.65 -8.23
CA LEU A 325 37.12 13.56 -7.79
C LEU A 325 36.98 12.95 -6.35
N PRO A 326 35.76 12.96 -5.75
CA PRO A 326 35.57 13.08 -4.31
C PRO A 326 35.57 11.74 -3.57
N LEU A 327 36.10 11.76 -2.34
CA LEU A 327 36.04 10.68 -1.36
C LEU A 327 34.75 10.77 -0.52
N CYS A 328 34.01 9.67 -0.44
CA CYS A 328 32.97 9.41 0.56
C CYS A 328 33.53 9.56 1.99
N PRO A 329 32.74 10.04 2.97
CA PRO A 329 33.04 9.79 4.38
C PRO A 329 32.48 8.44 4.86
N PRO A 330 33.10 7.81 5.88
CA PRO A 330 32.94 6.40 6.20
C PRO A 330 31.81 6.08 7.18
N ARG A 331 31.36 4.81 7.12
CA ARG A 331 30.51 4.11 8.09
C ARG A 331 31.06 4.24 9.51
N GLN A 332 30.26 4.75 10.44
CA GLN A 332 30.52 4.62 11.87
C GLN A 332 30.02 3.26 12.37
N THR A 333 30.98 2.38 12.70
CA THR A 333 30.77 1.17 13.48
C THR A 333 30.63 1.53 14.96
N TRP A 334 29.47 1.27 15.57
CA TRP A 334 29.34 1.35 17.02
C TRP A 334 29.59 -0.03 17.63
N LYS A 335 30.66 -0.09 18.44
CA LYS A 335 31.02 -1.24 19.29
C LYS A 335 30.00 -1.34 20.44
N ILE A 336 29.37 -2.49 20.57
CA ILE A 336 28.58 -2.86 21.74
C ILE A 336 29.56 -3.30 22.83
N THR A 337 29.71 -2.48 23.88
CA THR A 337 30.32 -2.93 25.14
C THR A 337 29.25 -3.55 26.02
N SER A 338 29.34 -4.86 26.17
CA SER A 338 28.71 -5.63 27.22
C SER A 338 29.25 -5.24 28.60
N SER A 339 28.37 -4.93 29.55
CA SER A 339 28.61 -5.23 30.95
C SER A 339 27.29 -5.51 31.65
N ASN A 340 27.30 -6.62 32.37
CA ASN A 340 26.18 -7.35 32.92
C ASN A 340 26.34 -7.31 34.44
N ARG A 341 25.26 -7.04 35.21
CA ARG A 341 24.86 -7.73 36.47
C ARG A 341 24.18 -6.85 37.53
N LEU A 342 22.99 -7.37 37.91
CA LEU A 342 22.47 -7.62 39.27
C LEU A 342 22.28 -6.45 40.25
N ALA A 343 21.02 -6.21 40.61
CA ALA A 343 20.58 -6.36 42.00
C ALA A 343 19.03 -6.45 42.10
N SER A 344 18.58 -7.61 42.54
CA SER A 344 17.31 -7.88 43.20
C SER A 344 17.05 -6.95 44.40
N ARG A 345 15.81 -6.48 44.60
CA ARG A 345 15.17 -6.41 45.93
C ARG A 345 13.66 -6.14 45.86
N SER A 346 13.00 -6.70 46.87
CA SER A 346 11.60 -6.99 47.07
C SER A 346 10.75 -5.86 47.65
N ALA A 347 9.44 -6.01 47.47
CA ALA A 347 8.36 -5.72 48.42
C ALA A 347 8.08 -4.26 48.82
N HIS A 348 6.89 -3.78 48.46
CA HIS A 348 5.95 -3.25 49.46
C HIS A 348 4.49 -3.36 49.01
N SER A 349 3.71 -3.96 49.90
CA SER A 349 2.27 -4.09 49.95
C SER A 349 1.58 -2.74 50.10
N TYR A 350 0.41 -2.55 49.50
CA TYR A 350 -0.67 -1.76 50.08
C TYR A 350 -2.02 -2.40 49.78
N GLU A 351 -2.77 -2.63 50.86
CA GLU A 351 -4.09 -3.22 50.93
C GLU A 351 -5.21 -2.24 50.51
N LEU A 352 -6.35 -2.85 50.18
CA LEU A 352 -7.66 -2.29 49.82
C LEU A 352 -8.27 -1.38 50.89
N PRO A 353 -9.38 -0.70 50.53
CA PRO A 353 -10.58 -0.80 51.34
C PRO A 353 -11.76 -1.40 50.56
N THR A 354 -12.29 -2.47 51.15
CA THR A 354 -13.65 -2.99 50.97
C THR A 354 -14.72 -1.97 51.32
N GLN A 355 -15.80 -1.93 50.55
CA GLN A 355 -17.14 -1.71 51.11
C GLN A 355 -18.15 -2.69 50.50
N LYS A 356 -18.72 -3.52 51.39
CA LYS A 356 -19.84 -4.42 51.18
C LYS A 356 -21.14 -3.62 51.28
N SER A 357 -22.13 -3.93 50.45
CA SER A 357 -23.50 -4.20 50.94
C SER A 357 -24.30 -4.97 49.91
N ALA A 358 -24.82 -6.11 50.37
CA ALA A 358 -25.73 -7.00 49.68
C ALA A 358 -27.16 -6.44 49.65
N LEU A 359 -28.00 -6.90 48.70
CA LEU A 359 -29.13 -7.80 49.00
C LEU A 359 -30.11 -7.97 47.82
N ARG A 360 -30.52 -9.24 47.66
CA ARG A 360 -31.83 -9.78 47.24
C ARG A 360 -32.09 -10.03 45.75
N CYS A 361 -32.00 -11.34 45.46
CA CYS A 361 -32.88 -12.10 44.57
C CYS A 361 -34.36 -11.67 44.59
N ARG A 362 -34.98 -11.67 43.41
CA ARG A 362 -36.32 -12.26 43.24
C ARG A 362 -36.55 -12.73 41.80
N CYS A 363 -36.64 -14.05 41.64
CA CYS A 363 -37.34 -14.66 40.53
C CYS A 363 -38.83 -14.31 40.61
N ARG A 364 -39.47 -14.00 39.47
CA ARG A 364 -40.82 -14.46 39.18
C ARG A 364 -41.07 -14.48 37.68
N SER A 365 -41.28 -15.70 37.20
CA SER A 365 -42.04 -16.07 36.02
C SER A 365 -43.46 -15.52 36.08
N THR A 366 -43.99 -15.07 34.94
CA THR A 366 -45.41 -15.20 34.58
C THR A 366 -45.55 -15.23 33.08
N VAL A 367 -45.87 -16.43 32.59
CA VAL A 367 -46.54 -16.74 31.33
C VAL A 367 -48.01 -16.32 31.45
N SER A 368 -48.59 -15.71 30.41
CA SER A 368 -49.92 -16.01 29.83
C SER A 368 -50.49 -14.78 29.10
N ARG A 369 -50.58 -14.82 27.77
CA ARG A 369 -51.78 -15.28 27.05
C ARG A 369 -51.45 -15.52 25.58
#